data_AF-A0A7X4LKU0-F1
#
_entry.id   AF-A0A7X4LKU0-F1
#
_cell.length_a   1.000
_cell.length_b   1.000
_cell.length_c   1.000
_cell.angle_alpha   90.00
_cell.angle_beta   90.00
_cell.angle_gamma   90.00
#
_symmetry.space_group_name_H-M   'P 1'
#
loop_
_entity.id
_entity.type
_entity.pdbx_description
1 polymer ?
#
loop_
_entity_poly.entity_id
_entity_poly.type
_entity_poly.pdbx_seq_one_letter_code
_entity_poly.pdbx_strand_id
1 'polypeptide(L)'
;MINQFIHSLNQYAQARYNDVKKGLYSASDANDLLNTYSDSMIQGMCLIGKEYYIGPIQRQTNHWSRIISPSAQLPHHIQLSLHVSPLLINPTVTRLATIRSIHINPSIGTNKKFA
;
A
#
# COMPACT_ATOMS: atom_id res chain seq x y z
N MET A 1 2.99 11.09 -16.90
CA MET A 1 3.56 10.45 -15.70
C MET A 1 2.53 9.55 -15.01
N ILE A 2 1.39 10.05 -14.53
CA ILE A 2 0.38 9.20 -13.84
C ILE A 2 -0.09 8.00 -14.66
N ASN A 3 -0.29 8.17 -15.98
CA ASN A 3 -0.69 7.06 -16.86
C ASN A 3 0.32 5.91 -16.86
N GLN A 4 1.62 6.21 -16.71
CA GLN A 4 2.66 5.18 -16.63
C GLN A 4 2.60 4.42 -15.30
N PHE A 5 2.37 5.14 -14.19
CA PHE A 5 2.18 4.53 -12.88
C PHE A 5 0.94 3.63 -12.84
N ILE A 6 -0.19 4.11 -13.35
CA ILE A 6 -1.43 3.32 -13.43
C ILE A 6 -1.24 2.11 -14.36
N HIS A 7 -0.55 2.27 -15.49
CA HIS A 7 -0.23 1.16 -16.37
C HIS A 7 0.64 0.11 -15.68
N SER A 8 1.67 0.53 -14.94
CA SER A 8 2.54 -0.36 -14.18
C SER A 8 1.78 -1.11 -13.08
N LEU A 9 0.91 -0.42 -12.34
CA LEU A 9 0.03 -1.04 -11.35
C LEU A 9 -0.91 -2.08 -11.97
N ASN A 10 -1.47 -1.78 -13.15
CA ASN A 10 -2.32 -2.72 -13.87
C ASN A 10 -1.57 -3.98 -14.31
N GLN A 11 -0.36 -3.83 -14.85
CA GLN A 11 0.50 -4.96 -15.24
C GLN A 11 0.81 -5.84 -14.03
N TYR A 12 1.18 -5.23 -12.89
CA TYR A 12 1.47 -5.95 -11.66
C TYR A 12 0.23 -6.69 -11.12
N ALA A 13 -0.92 -6.02 -11.04
CA ALA A 13 -2.16 -6.62 -10.55
C ALA A 13 -2.64 -7.77 -11.45
N GLN A 14 -2.53 -7.62 -12.77
CA GLN A 14 -2.87 -8.66 -13.74
C GLN A 14 -1.98 -9.90 -13.55
N ALA A 15 -0.68 -9.72 -13.29
CA ALA A 15 0.22 -10.83 -12.99
C ALA A 15 -0.21 -11.57 -11.73
N ARG A 16 -0.50 -10.85 -10.63
CA ARG A 16 -0.99 -11.44 -9.38
C ARG A 16 -2.31 -12.19 -9.55
N TYR A 17 -3.25 -11.62 -10.29
CA TYR A 17 -4.50 -12.31 -10.64
C TYR A 17 -4.26 -13.62 -11.40
N ASN A 18 -3.34 -13.61 -12.37
CA ASN A 18 -2.99 -14.80 -13.13
C ASN A 18 -2.28 -15.86 -12.27
N ASP A 19 -1.46 -15.43 -11.30
CA ASP A 19 -0.79 -16.35 -10.39
C ASP A 19 -1.79 -17.06 -9.47
N VAL A 20 -2.84 -16.36 -9.00
CA VAL A 20 -3.97 -16.97 -8.26
C VAL A 20 -4.69 -17.99 -9.12
N LYS A 21 -5.00 -17.66 -10.39
CA LYS A 21 -5.62 -18.61 -11.33
C LYS A 21 -4.81 -19.87 -11.56
N LYS A 22 -3.48 -19.76 -11.51
CA LYS A 22 -2.56 -20.89 -11.65
C LYS A 22 -2.36 -21.67 -10.35
N GLY A 23 -2.94 -21.22 -9.24
CA GLY A 23 -2.74 -21.81 -7.91
C GLY A 23 -1.35 -21.55 -7.31
N LEU A 24 -0.60 -20.57 -7.83
CA LEU A 24 0.75 -20.22 -7.33
C LEU A 24 0.69 -19.38 -6.04
N TYR A 25 -0.39 -18.62 -5.85
CA TYR A 25 -0.66 -17.85 -4.64
C TYR A 25 -2.12 -18.02 -4.21
N SER A 26 -2.38 -17.85 -2.92
CA SER A 26 -3.74 -17.62 -2.46
C SER A 26 -4.23 -16.23 -2.89
N ALA A 27 -5.55 -16.05 -2.96
CA ALA A 27 -6.15 -14.74 -3.24
C ALA A 27 -5.73 -13.67 -2.22
N SER A 28 -5.53 -14.07 -0.95
CA SER A 28 -5.07 -13.16 0.11
C SER A 28 -3.63 -12.71 -0.12
N ASP A 29 -2.71 -13.66 -0.36
CA ASP A 29 -1.29 -13.35 -0.55
C ASP A 29 -1.08 -12.45 -1.79
N ALA A 30 -1.79 -12.76 -2.87
CA ALA A 30 -1.75 -11.95 -4.09
C ALA A 30 -2.30 -10.52 -3.87
N ASN A 31 -3.32 -10.37 -3.02
CA ASN A 31 -3.87 -9.07 -2.65
C ASN A 31 -2.91 -8.27 -1.75
N ASP A 32 -2.24 -8.91 -0.81
CA ASP A 32 -1.26 -8.25 0.07
C ASP A 32 -0.05 -7.76 -0.72
N LEU A 33 0.40 -8.54 -1.71
CA LEU A 33 1.44 -8.12 -2.65
C LEU A 33 1.01 -6.90 -3.48
N LEU A 34 -0.23 -6.88 -3.99
CA LEU A 34 -0.79 -5.74 -4.71
C LEU A 34 -0.83 -4.48 -3.83
N ASN A 35 -1.32 -4.60 -2.58
CA ASN A 35 -1.40 -3.48 -1.65
C ASN A 35 0.00 -2.95 -1.31
N THR A 36 0.96 -3.83 -1.04
CA THR A 36 2.35 -3.46 -0.75
C THR A 36 3.00 -2.71 -1.92
N TYR A 37 2.74 -3.16 -3.14
CA TYR A 37 3.23 -2.47 -4.35
C TYR A 37 2.63 -1.07 -4.48
N SER A 38 1.31 -0.94 -4.27
CA SER A 38 0.60 0.33 -4.29
C SER A 38 1.10 1.30 -3.22
N ASP A 39 1.29 0.81 -1.99
CA ASP A 39 1.82 1.61 -0.88
C ASP A 39 3.21 2.15 -1.18
N SER A 40 4.06 1.34 -1.81
CA SER A 40 5.40 1.77 -2.25
C SER A 40 5.31 2.89 -3.30
N MET A 41 4.36 2.80 -4.24
CA MET A 41 4.12 3.88 -5.20
C MET A 41 3.62 5.16 -4.51
N ILE A 42 2.67 5.04 -3.58
CA ILE A 42 2.13 6.17 -2.80
C ILE A 42 3.23 6.86 -2.01
N GLN A 43 4.07 6.09 -1.31
CA GLN A 43 5.22 6.64 -0.58
C GLN A 43 6.17 7.38 -1.52
N GLY A 44 6.47 6.80 -2.69
CA GLY A 44 7.26 7.45 -3.73
C GLY A 44 6.65 8.79 -4.17
N MET A 45 5.33 8.85 -4.37
CA MET A 45 4.63 10.09 -4.74
C MET A 45 4.69 11.15 -3.64
N CYS A 46 4.59 10.76 -2.36
CA CYS A 46 4.76 11.67 -1.23
C CYS A 46 6.18 12.26 -1.18
N LEU A 47 7.21 11.45 -1.42
CA LEU A 47 8.60 11.91 -1.39
C LEU A 47 8.92 12.97 -2.45
N ILE A 48 8.23 12.94 -3.59
CA ILE A 48 8.42 13.89 -4.69
C ILE A 48 7.38 15.01 -4.73
N GLY A 49 6.54 15.16 -3.69
CA GLY A 49 5.50 16.20 -3.60
C GLY A 49 4.41 16.07 -4.66
N LYS A 50 3.99 14.84 -4.96
CA LYS A 50 2.97 14.49 -5.96
C LYS A 50 1.76 13.79 -5.33
N GLU A 51 1.28 14.31 -4.21
CA GLU A 51 0.21 13.73 -3.39
C GLU A 51 -1.14 13.61 -4.14
N TYR A 52 -1.36 14.46 -5.14
CA TYR A 52 -2.56 14.39 -5.99
C TYR A 52 -2.65 13.08 -6.82
N TYR A 53 -1.58 12.28 -6.89
CA TYR A 53 -1.58 10.95 -7.51
C TYR A 53 -1.99 9.80 -6.57
N ILE A 54 -2.09 10.05 -5.25
CA ILE A 54 -2.46 9.04 -4.26
C ILE A 54 -3.86 8.50 -4.52
N GLY A 55 -4.84 9.39 -4.71
CA GLY A 55 -6.24 8.99 -4.94
C GLY A 55 -6.44 8.09 -6.18
N PRO A 56 -5.89 8.44 -7.34
CA PRO A 56 -5.89 7.56 -8.52
C PRO A 56 -5.25 6.17 -8.27
N ILE A 57 -4.09 6.12 -7.60
CA ILE A 57 -3.39 4.87 -7.28
C ILE A 57 -4.24 3.99 -6.36
N GLN A 58 -4.78 4.56 -5.28
CA GLN A 58 -5.65 3.85 -4.33
C GLN A 58 -6.92 3.33 -5.00
N ARG A 59 -7.57 4.14 -5.84
CA ARG A 59 -8.77 3.73 -6.59
C ARG A 59 -8.49 2.52 -7.45
N GLN A 60 -7.37 2.54 -8.18
CA GLN A 60 -7.00 1.44 -9.07
C GLN A 60 -6.62 0.17 -8.29
N THR A 61 -5.95 0.34 -7.15
CA THR A 61 -5.60 -0.76 -6.24
C THR A 61 -6.87 -1.43 -5.69
N ASN A 62 -7.83 -0.63 -5.20
CA ASN A 62 -9.11 -1.13 -4.69
C ASN A 62 -9.93 -1.85 -5.76
N HIS A 63 -9.89 -1.38 -7.01
CA HIS A 63 -10.52 -2.05 -8.13
C HIS A 63 -9.96 -3.46 -8.32
N TRP A 64 -8.63 -3.58 -8.38
CA TRP A 64 -7.96 -4.87 -8.56
C TRP A 64 -8.07 -5.79 -7.33
N SER A 65 -8.02 -5.22 -6.13
CA SER A 65 -8.19 -5.96 -4.87
C SER A 65 -9.50 -6.75 -4.86
N ARG A 66 -10.61 -6.12 -5.28
CA ARG A 66 -11.92 -6.79 -5.42
C ARG A 66 -11.94 -7.88 -6.49
N ILE A 67 -11.13 -7.77 -7.54
CA ILE A 67 -11.04 -8.77 -8.60
C ILE A 67 -10.22 -9.98 -8.14
N ILE A 68 -9.10 -9.74 -7.48
CA ILE A 68 -8.18 -10.79 -6.99
C ILE A 68 -8.79 -11.53 -5.81
N SER A 69 -9.37 -10.80 -4.87
CA SER A 69 -9.98 -11.35 -3.66
C SER A 69 -11.37 -10.75 -3.43
N PRO A 70 -12.40 -11.27 -4.12
CA PRO A 70 -13.78 -10.78 -3.97
C PRO A 70 -14.33 -10.90 -2.55
N SER A 71 -13.78 -11.83 -1.77
CA SER A 71 -14.16 -12.11 -0.38
C SER A 71 -13.26 -11.40 0.63
N ALA A 72 -12.15 -10.79 0.22
CA ALA A 72 -11.35 -9.98 1.13
C ALA A 72 -12.15 -8.73 1.50
N GLN A 73 -12.41 -8.58 2.79
CA GLN A 73 -12.81 -7.29 3.36
C GLN A 73 -11.73 -6.28 2.98
N LEU A 74 -12.13 -5.15 2.37
CA LEU A 74 -11.20 -4.08 2.02
C LEU A 74 -10.33 -3.78 3.26
N PRO A 75 -9.00 -3.65 3.12
CA PRO A 75 -8.16 -3.28 4.25
C PRO A 75 -8.74 -2.00 4.85
N HIS A 76 -9.23 -2.13 6.09
CA HIS A 76 -9.72 -1.01 6.87
C HIS A 76 -8.59 0.00 6.97
N HIS A 77 -8.75 1.10 6.25
CA HIS A 77 -8.10 2.39 6.43
C HIS A 77 -6.85 2.31 7.32
N ILE A 78 -5.69 1.99 6.73
CA ILE A 78 -4.42 2.06 7.46
C ILE A 78 -4.22 3.54 7.80
N GLN A 79 -4.53 3.89 9.05
CA GLN A 79 -4.28 5.20 9.59
C GLN A 79 -2.76 5.33 9.75
N LEU A 80 -2.11 5.90 8.72
CA LEU A 80 -0.73 6.39 8.79
C LEU A 80 -0.65 7.44 9.90
N SER A 81 -0.36 6.97 11.12
CA SER A 81 -0.05 7.83 12.25
C SER A 81 1.41 8.26 12.11
N LEU A 82 1.64 9.32 11.33
CA LEU A 82 2.91 10.03 11.32
C LEU A 82 3.11 10.66 12.71
N HIS A 83 3.84 9.99 13.59
CA HIS A 83 4.32 10.61 14.82
C HIS A 83 5.48 11.55 14.46
N VAL A 84 5.13 12.77 14.06
CA VAL A 84 6.10 13.86 13.90
C VAL A 84 6.39 14.40 15.28
N SER A 85 7.47 13.94 15.93
CA SER A 85 7.98 14.61 17.12
C SER A 85 8.51 15.99 16.71
N PRO A 86 8.04 17.10 17.29
CA PRO A 86 8.58 18.42 16.99
C PRO A 86 9.99 18.52 17.59
N LEU A 87 11.01 18.44 16.74
CA LEU A 87 12.35 18.89 17.10
C LEU A 87 12.36 20.42 17.05
N LEU A 88 12.46 21.03 18.22
CA LEU A 88 12.66 22.46 18.42
C LEU A 88 14.05 22.84 17.89
N ILE A 89 14.18 23.18 16.60
CA ILE A 89 15.45 23.62 16.03
C ILE A 89 15.21 24.74 15.00
N ASN A 90 15.59 25.96 15.41
CA ASN A 90 16.03 27.15 14.67
C ASN A 90 15.54 27.37 13.20
N PRO A 91 14.95 28.53 12.84
CA PRO A 91 14.20 28.72 11.58
C PRO A 91 15.07 28.98 10.32
N THR A 92 16.22 28.35 10.14
CA THR A 92 17.11 28.68 9.00
C THR A 92 17.64 27.50 8.19
N VAL A 93 17.27 26.25 8.47
CA VAL A 93 17.75 25.11 7.67
C VAL A 93 16.61 24.22 7.19
N THR A 94 16.55 24.11 5.87
CA THR A 94 15.65 23.30 5.04
C THR A 94 15.34 21.93 5.64
N ARG A 95 14.04 21.60 5.67
CA ARG A 95 13.44 20.34 6.15
C ARG A 95 14.23 19.10 5.66
N LEU A 96 14.95 18.46 6.57
CA LEU A 96 15.40 17.08 6.41
C LEU A 96 14.58 16.20 7.35
N ALA A 97 13.48 15.63 6.83
CA ALA A 97 12.69 14.66 7.59
C ALA A 97 13.48 13.34 7.65
N THR A 98 14.15 13.09 8.78
CA THR A 98 14.80 11.80 9.04
C THR A 98 13.75 10.80 9.47
N ILE A 99 13.42 9.84 8.61
CA ILE A 99 12.53 8.71 8.92
C ILE A 99 13.34 7.77 9.84
N ARG A 100 13.01 7.73 11.15
CA ARG A 100 13.77 6.92 12.13
C ARG A 100 13.18 5.56 12.47
N SER A 101 11.92 5.26 12.15
CA SER A 101 11.40 3.89 12.22
C SER A 101 9.97 3.80 11.71
N ILE A 102 9.67 2.76 10.93
CA ILE A 102 8.30 2.34 10.60
C ILE A 102 8.01 1.14 11.51
N HIS A 103 7.20 1.35 12.55
CA HIS A 103 6.74 0.25 13.38
C HIS A 103 5.53 -0.41 12.69
N ILE A 104 5.80 -1.49 11.97
CA ILE A 104 4.77 -2.36 11.41
C ILE A 104 4.25 -3.21 12.57
N ASN A 105 3.02 -2.98 13.01
CA ASN A 105 2.32 -3.92 13.90
C ASN A 105 1.70 -5.01 13.02
N PRO A 106 2.23 -6.24 12.99
CA PRO A 106 1.47 -7.36 12.46
C PRO A 106 0.38 -7.69 13.49
N SER A 107 -0.87 -7.27 13.24
CA SER A 107 -2.00 -7.87 13.93
C SER A 107 -2.16 -9.29 13.40
N ILE A 108 -1.52 -10.24 14.09
CA ILE A 108 -1.72 -11.68 13.93
C ILE A 108 -3.20 -11.95 14.25
N GLY A 109 -4.03 -12.05 13.22
CA GLY A 109 -5.35 -12.63 13.31
C GLY A 109 -5.18 -14.13 13.52
N THR A 110 -5.16 -14.55 14.78
CA THR A 110 -5.14 -15.97 15.15
C THR A 110 -6.33 -16.66 14.51
N ASN A 111 -6.05 -17.60 13.59
CA ASN A 111 -6.98 -18.62 13.16
C ASN A 111 -7.28 -19.50 14.39
N LYS A 112 -8.33 -19.15 15.13
CA LYS A 112 -8.91 -20.05 16.14
C LYS A 112 -9.76 -21.07 15.41
N LYS A 113 -9.15 -22.21 15.08
CA LYS A 113 -9.87 -23.50 15.07
C LYS A 113 -10.55 -23.65 16.43
N PHE A 114 -11.87 -23.79 16.46
CA PHE A 114 -12.56 -24.44 17.56
C PHE A 114 -13.70 -25.30 17.01
N ALA A 115 -13.55 -26.60 17.32
CA ALA A 115 -14.52 -27.70 17.35
C ALA A 115 -15.36 -27.98 16.10
#